data_AF-A0A3C0YUS0-F1
#
_entry.id   AF-A0A3C0YUS0-F1
#
_cell.length_a   1.000
_cell.length_b   1.000
_cell.length_c   1.000
_cell.angle_alpha   90.00
_cell.angle_beta   90.00
_cell.angle_gamma   90.00
#
_symmetry.space_group_name_H-M   'P 1'
#
loop_
_entity.id
_entity.type
_entity.pdbx_description
1 polymer ?
#
loop_
_entity_poly.entity_id
_entity_poly.type
_entity_poly.pdbx_seq_one_letter_code
_entity_poly.pdbx_strand_id
1 'polypeptide(L)'
;MLEVAIGDPLSAVPTWPTEIPFVRVVVSGFFQRNDNEDEFSRLYQRALQADVSQTVRALPFFIAEGTFLEALRPAIDDDSSTYAWLLDVVPERLNDDNTLQAATDINATQEQISKDIGNFHLTTRLLRVFTEYDERLFFTRAPMLVFLILIAVVILYYVVTLASLLVEQQKGEIALLRSRGASPGQILAVFVLEGATISVLATAVGPVLAAIGISALGFAPMFSGLTGNSFMEVEISRNAYLMSAAGGALSFVALMIPAIQASRSSVTRHRVESARPSQRPFFHRYYLDLLLLAVGVLLLRQLDEQGSVLGRDLLGDVVVNELLLAIPGVMLIAAAMVLLRLFPLALSLTSRILGPWLPAGLAMGLWQMAREPTHYARLTLLLVLTASMGVFAASFVATLERSYQERVFYSTGSDVRVEGVRLDNSRFRATFVDRYERV
;
A
#
# COMPACT_ATOMS: atom_id res chain seq x y z
N MET A 1 -49.61 -28.12 -17.07
CA MET A 1 -50.00 -26.93 -16.29
C MET A 1 -51.14 -27.37 -15.40
N LEU A 2 -51.08 -27.07 -14.10
CA LEU A 2 -52.23 -27.24 -13.22
C LEU A 2 -53.26 -26.16 -13.63
N GLU A 3 -54.44 -26.57 -14.09
CA GLU A 3 -55.57 -25.65 -14.35
C GLU A 3 -56.18 -25.26 -13.00
N VAL A 4 -55.69 -24.18 -12.41
CA VAL A 4 -56.12 -23.68 -11.11
C VAL A 4 -56.63 -22.26 -11.30
N ALA A 5 -57.82 -21.95 -10.77
CA ALA A 5 -58.43 -20.63 -10.78
C ALA A 5 -58.41 -20.00 -9.37
N ILE A 6 -58.61 -18.68 -9.32
CA ILE A 6 -58.77 -17.96 -8.05
C ILE A 6 -60.07 -18.46 -7.38
N GLY A 7 -59.98 -18.85 -6.11
CA GLY A 7 -61.08 -19.42 -5.34
C GLY A 7 -61.10 -20.95 -5.29
N ASP A 8 -60.27 -21.64 -6.07
CA ASP A 8 -60.21 -23.10 -6.03
C ASP A 8 -59.60 -23.61 -4.71
N PRO A 9 -60.23 -24.59 -4.04
CA PRO A 9 -59.67 -25.24 -2.87
C PRO A 9 -58.63 -26.28 -3.29
N LEU A 10 -57.41 -26.13 -2.78
CA LEU A 10 -56.33 -27.10 -2.94
C LEU A 10 -56.03 -27.77 -1.60
N SER A 11 -55.62 -29.04 -1.63
CA SER A 11 -55.12 -29.74 -0.44
C SER A 11 -53.60 -29.84 -0.52
N ALA A 12 -52.90 -29.14 0.37
CA ALA A 12 -51.46 -29.28 0.55
C ALA A 12 -51.21 -30.47 1.49
N VAL A 13 -50.54 -31.50 1.00
CA VAL A 13 -50.18 -32.68 1.79
C VAL A 13 -48.70 -32.57 2.16
N PRO A 14 -48.36 -32.57 3.46
CA PRO A 14 -46.97 -32.53 3.91
C PRO A 14 -46.24 -33.82 3.51
N THR A 15 -45.02 -33.68 3.03
CA THR A 15 -44.18 -34.82 2.61
C THR A 15 -43.30 -35.36 3.74
N TRP A 16 -43.37 -34.75 4.92
CA TRP A 16 -42.65 -35.14 6.13
C TRP A 16 -43.63 -35.76 7.15
N PRO A 17 -43.12 -36.52 8.15
CA PRO A 17 -43.96 -37.09 9.20
C PRO A 17 -44.61 -35.95 10.01
N THR A 18 -45.94 -35.89 10.03
CA THR A 18 -46.69 -34.93 10.83
C THR A 18 -48.04 -35.52 11.25
N GLU A 19 -48.60 -35.01 12.33
CA GLU A 19 -49.95 -35.36 12.80
C GLU A 19 -51.05 -34.81 11.88
N ILE A 20 -50.72 -33.87 10.99
CA ILE A 20 -51.68 -33.19 10.11
C ILE A 20 -51.70 -33.85 8.74
N PRO A 21 -52.79 -34.54 8.35
CA PRO A 21 -52.82 -35.30 7.10
C PRO A 21 -52.86 -34.41 5.85
N PHE A 22 -53.47 -33.22 5.93
CA PHE A 22 -53.48 -32.22 4.85
C PHE A 22 -53.92 -30.85 5.38
N VAL A 23 -53.51 -29.79 4.69
CA VAL A 23 -53.99 -28.42 4.90
C VAL A 23 -54.81 -27.99 3.68
N ARG A 24 -56.05 -27.54 3.90
CA ARG A 24 -56.88 -27.00 2.82
C ARG A 24 -56.58 -25.52 2.63
N VAL A 25 -56.08 -25.15 1.46
CA VAL A 25 -55.76 -23.77 1.07
C VAL A 25 -56.69 -23.32 -0.04
N VAL A 26 -57.01 -22.03 -0.09
CA VAL A 26 -57.80 -21.42 -1.16
C VAL A 26 -56.89 -20.47 -1.92
N VAL A 27 -56.89 -20.57 -3.25
CA VAL A 27 -56.06 -19.69 -4.09
C VAL A 27 -56.65 -18.29 -4.09
N SER A 28 -55.95 -17.34 -3.45
CA SER A 28 -56.38 -15.94 -3.36
C SER A 28 -55.98 -15.11 -4.58
N GLY A 29 -54.93 -15.51 -5.31
CA GLY A 29 -54.44 -14.79 -6.47
C GLY A 29 -53.19 -15.42 -7.08
N PHE A 30 -52.83 -14.94 -8.26
CA PHE A 30 -51.57 -15.26 -8.93
C PHE A 30 -50.67 -14.03 -8.92
N PHE A 31 -49.38 -14.23 -8.65
CA PHE A 31 -48.37 -13.18 -8.73
C PHE A 31 -47.40 -13.52 -9.86
N GLN A 32 -46.98 -12.50 -10.61
CA GLN A 32 -45.91 -12.61 -11.60
C GLN A 32 -44.74 -11.76 -11.11
N ARG A 33 -43.53 -12.33 -11.13
CA ARG A 33 -42.32 -11.62 -10.76
C ARG A 33 -41.94 -10.64 -11.87
N ASN A 34 -41.77 -9.36 -11.53
CA ASN A 34 -41.41 -8.32 -12.49
C ASN A 34 -39.90 -8.31 -12.80
N ASP A 35 -39.04 -8.45 -11.78
CA ASP A 35 -37.59 -8.48 -11.95
C ASP A 35 -36.94 -9.64 -11.19
N ASN A 36 -35.95 -10.27 -11.81
CA ASN A 36 -35.15 -11.35 -11.22
C ASN A 36 -34.04 -10.83 -10.31
N GLU A 37 -33.69 -9.54 -10.39
CA GLU A 37 -32.62 -8.91 -9.58
C GLU A 37 -33.12 -8.25 -8.28
N ASP A 38 -34.44 -8.15 -8.08
CA ASP A 38 -35.04 -7.59 -6.86
C ASP A 38 -34.57 -8.32 -5.59
N GLU A 39 -34.54 -7.61 -4.45
CA GLU A 39 -34.12 -8.15 -3.15
C GLU A 39 -34.84 -9.45 -2.78
N PHE A 40 -36.16 -9.45 -2.92
CA PHE A 40 -37.00 -10.63 -2.71
C PHE A 40 -36.59 -11.79 -3.63
N SER A 41 -36.29 -11.49 -4.90
CA SER A 41 -35.88 -12.48 -5.89
C SER A 41 -34.54 -13.13 -5.54
N ARG A 42 -33.59 -12.32 -5.05
CA ARG A 42 -32.27 -12.78 -4.59
C ARG A 42 -32.36 -13.63 -3.33
N LEU A 43 -33.11 -13.19 -2.32
CA LEU A 43 -33.32 -13.95 -1.08
C LEU A 43 -34.03 -15.27 -1.38
N TYR A 44 -35.09 -15.22 -2.17
CA TYR A 44 -35.86 -16.40 -2.56
C TYR A 44 -35.00 -17.44 -3.30
N GLN A 45 -34.23 -17.03 -4.31
CA GLN A 45 -33.39 -17.96 -5.07
C GLN A 45 -32.21 -18.52 -4.27
N ARG A 46 -31.58 -17.71 -3.41
CA ARG A 46 -30.37 -18.12 -2.69
C ARG A 46 -30.61 -18.84 -1.39
N ALA A 47 -31.71 -18.54 -0.69
CA ALA A 47 -31.98 -19.10 0.63
C ALA A 47 -33.19 -20.04 0.64
N LEU A 48 -34.31 -19.67 -0.02
CA LEU A 48 -35.56 -20.43 0.07
C LEU A 48 -35.74 -21.48 -1.04
N GLN A 49 -35.05 -21.34 -2.17
CA GLN A 49 -35.02 -22.32 -3.27
C GLN A 49 -33.72 -23.13 -3.37
N ALA A 50 -32.78 -22.93 -2.44
CA ALA A 50 -31.47 -23.57 -2.50
C ALA A 50 -31.56 -25.11 -2.55
N ASP A 51 -32.57 -25.70 -1.90
CA ASP A 51 -32.78 -27.15 -1.80
C ASP A 51 -33.74 -27.76 -2.84
N VAL A 52 -34.33 -26.95 -3.73
CA VAL A 52 -35.22 -27.49 -4.78
C VAL A 52 -34.38 -28.12 -5.88
N SER A 53 -34.20 -29.44 -5.81
CA SER A 53 -33.49 -30.22 -6.82
C SER A 53 -34.05 -29.98 -8.23
N GLN A 54 -33.18 -29.87 -9.25
CA GLN A 54 -33.58 -29.63 -10.65
C GLN A 54 -34.53 -30.70 -11.22
N THR A 55 -34.64 -31.85 -10.57
CA THR A 55 -35.54 -32.96 -10.92
C THR A 55 -36.96 -32.81 -10.37
N VAL A 56 -37.19 -32.02 -9.32
CA VAL A 56 -38.52 -31.81 -8.72
C VAL A 56 -39.01 -30.41 -9.04
N ARG A 57 -40.08 -30.31 -9.84
CA ARG A 57 -40.76 -29.02 -10.07
C ARG A 57 -41.58 -28.67 -8.83
N ALA A 58 -40.99 -27.92 -7.91
CA ALA A 58 -41.73 -27.30 -6.83
C ALA A 58 -42.39 -26.00 -7.33
N LEU A 59 -43.70 -25.85 -7.09
CA LEU A 59 -44.40 -24.58 -7.24
C LEU A 59 -44.46 -23.91 -5.86
N PRO A 60 -43.89 -22.70 -5.70
CA PRO A 60 -43.98 -22.00 -4.42
C PRO A 60 -45.39 -21.47 -4.18
N PHE A 61 -45.87 -21.68 -2.95
CA PHE A 61 -47.05 -21.02 -2.43
C PHE A 61 -46.62 -19.90 -1.48
N PHE A 62 -47.20 -18.72 -1.65
CA PHE A 62 -47.00 -17.60 -0.75
C PHE A 62 -48.26 -17.44 0.08
N ILE A 63 -48.09 -17.36 1.39
CA ILE A 63 -49.14 -17.20 2.37
C ILE A 63 -48.91 -15.91 3.14
N ALA A 64 -49.99 -15.28 3.61
CA ALA A 64 -49.87 -14.10 4.44
C ALA A 64 -49.17 -14.45 5.77
N GLU A 65 -48.36 -13.52 6.28
CA GLU A 65 -47.60 -13.70 7.52
C GLU A 65 -48.49 -14.11 8.70
N GLY A 66 -49.62 -13.44 8.90
CA GLY A 66 -50.57 -13.78 9.96
C GLY A 66 -51.13 -15.20 9.81
N THR A 67 -51.43 -15.65 8.59
CA THR A 67 -51.88 -17.02 8.33
C THR A 67 -50.79 -18.05 8.64
N PHE A 68 -49.53 -17.73 8.30
CA PHE A 68 -48.41 -18.59 8.66
C PHE A 68 -48.24 -18.69 10.17
N LEU A 69 -48.18 -17.55 10.87
CA LEU A 69 -47.88 -17.51 12.31
C LEU A 69 -49.01 -18.07 13.18
N GLU A 70 -50.28 -17.81 12.83
CA GLU A 70 -51.43 -18.21 13.65
C GLU A 70 -51.93 -19.62 13.32
N ALA A 71 -51.96 -20.01 12.04
CA ALA A 71 -52.62 -21.25 11.60
C ALA A 71 -51.64 -22.37 11.25
N LEU A 72 -50.50 -22.05 10.60
CA LEU A 72 -49.60 -23.07 10.08
C LEU A 72 -48.42 -23.37 11.01
N ARG A 73 -47.87 -22.35 11.69
CA ARG A 73 -46.71 -22.49 12.58
C ARG A 73 -46.94 -23.42 13.78
N PRO A 74 -48.07 -23.37 14.51
CA PRO A 74 -48.32 -24.30 15.62
C PRO A 74 -48.47 -25.77 15.17
N ALA A 75 -48.66 -25.96 13.86
CA ALA A 75 -48.98 -27.21 13.20
C ALA A 75 -47.75 -27.90 12.56
N ILE A 76 -46.64 -27.17 12.40
CA ILE A 76 -45.39 -27.63 11.82
C ILE A 76 -44.35 -27.79 12.94
N ASP A 77 -43.60 -28.89 12.91
CA ASP A 77 -42.49 -29.11 13.84
C ASP A 77 -41.34 -28.12 13.55
N ASP A 78 -40.78 -27.53 14.61
CA ASP A 78 -39.90 -26.34 14.54
C ASP A 78 -38.65 -26.61 13.67
N ASP A 79 -38.19 -27.86 13.65
CA ASP A 79 -37.01 -28.36 12.94
C ASP A 79 -37.10 -28.29 11.40
N SER A 80 -38.27 -28.01 10.82
CA SER A 80 -38.49 -28.00 9.36
C SER A 80 -38.60 -26.61 8.74
N SER A 81 -38.43 -25.54 9.52
CA SER A 81 -38.61 -24.16 9.06
C SER A 81 -37.28 -23.45 8.75
N THR A 82 -37.13 -22.94 7.53
CA THR A 82 -35.98 -22.12 7.13
C THR A 82 -36.34 -20.64 7.21
N TYR A 83 -35.65 -19.91 8.08
CA TYR A 83 -35.74 -18.46 8.15
C TYR A 83 -34.57 -17.84 7.38
N ALA A 84 -34.87 -16.83 6.56
CA ALA A 84 -33.86 -16.12 5.79
C ALA A 84 -34.11 -14.62 5.89
N TRP A 85 -33.05 -13.87 6.15
CA TRP A 85 -33.05 -12.41 6.17
C TRP A 85 -32.04 -11.89 5.15
N LEU A 86 -32.42 -10.81 4.46
CA LEU A 86 -31.50 -10.01 3.65
C LEU A 86 -31.18 -8.74 4.43
N LEU A 87 -29.89 -8.50 4.66
CA LEU A 87 -29.40 -7.28 5.31
C LEU A 87 -28.67 -6.46 4.26
N ASP A 88 -29.11 -5.22 4.07
CA ASP A 88 -28.41 -4.27 3.22
C ASP A 88 -27.29 -3.57 3.97
N VAL A 89 -26.25 -3.24 3.20
CA VAL A 89 -25.04 -2.60 3.70
C VAL A 89 -25.03 -1.18 3.18
N VAL A 90 -24.86 -0.21 4.08
CA VAL A 90 -24.74 1.21 3.73
C VAL A 90 -23.29 1.49 3.32
N PRO A 91 -22.98 1.60 2.01
CA PRO A 91 -21.59 1.65 1.55
C PRO A 91 -20.87 2.93 2.01
N GLU A 92 -21.61 4.02 2.22
CA GLU A 92 -21.05 5.33 2.63
C GLU A 92 -20.44 5.32 4.03
N ARG A 93 -20.76 4.29 4.84
CA ARG A 93 -20.21 4.13 6.19
C ARG A 93 -19.00 3.22 6.23
N LEU A 94 -18.62 2.60 5.11
CA LEU A 94 -17.43 1.77 5.01
C LEU A 94 -16.26 2.60 4.49
N ASN A 95 -15.15 2.59 5.22
CA ASN A 95 -13.91 3.27 4.86
C ASN A 95 -12.71 2.34 5.10
N ASP A 96 -11.53 2.75 4.64
CA ASP A 96 -10.30 1.95 4.79
C ASP A 96 -9.87 1.77 6.26
N ASP A 97 -10.32 2.64 7.16
CA ASP A 97 -10.05 2.53 8.60
C ASP A 97 -10.91 1.47 9.30
N ASN A 98 -12.10 1.13 8.77
CA ASN A 98 -13.08 0.28 9.45
C ASN A 98 -13.34 -1.09 8.81
N THR A 99 -12.75 -1.39 7.66
CA THR A 99 -12.91 -2.67 6.95
C THR A 99 -12.50 -3.88 7.79
N LEU A 100 -11.37 -3.79 8.50
CA LEU A 100 -10.87 -4.86 9.37
C LEU A 100 -11.81 -5.12 10.56
N GLN A 101 -12.32 -4.06 11.17
CA GLN A 101 -13.29 -4.16 12.26
C GLN A 101 -14.59 -4.77 11.74
N ALA A 102 -15.11 -4.31 10.60
CA ALA A 102 -16.31 -4.84 9.99
C ALA A 102 -16.18 -6.34 9.64
N ALA A 103 -15.03 -6.76 9.11
CA ALA A 103 -14.75 -8.17 8.85
C ALA A 103 -14.76 -9.01 10.13
N THR A 104 -14.15 -8.49 11.20
CA THR A 104 -14.11 -9.14 12.52
C THR A 104 -15.51 -9.24 13.12
N ASP A 105 -16.30 -8.16 13.04
CA ASP A 105 -17.66 -8.09 13.56
C ASP A 105 -18.59 -9.06 12.81
N ILE A 106 -18.45 -9.19 11.48
CA ILE A 106 -19.21 -10.16 10.67
C ILE A 106 -18.90 -11.59 11.11
N ASN A 107 -17.61 -11.94 11.27
CA ASN A 107 -17.20 -13.27 11.69
C ASN A 107 -17.65 -13.57 13.13
N ALA A 108 -17.50 -12.60 14.04
CA ALA A 108 -17.94 -12.70 15.43
C ALA A 108 -19.47 -12.87 15.52
N THR A 109 -20.23 -12.14 14.69
CA THR A 109 -21.68 -12.27 14.60
C THR A 109 -22.08 -13.67 14.14
N GLN A 110 -21.41 -14.20 13.11
CA GLN A 110 -21.66 -15.56 12.64
C GLN A 110 -21.36 -16.60 13.73
N GLU A 111 -20.23 -16.47 14.42
CA GLU A 111 -19.85 -17.38 15.50
C GLU A 111 -20.85 -17.32 16.67
N GLN A 112 -21.24 -16.11 17.09
CA GLN A 112 -22.17 -15.92 18.21
C GLN A 112 -23.56 -16.48 17.90
N ILE A 113 -24.13 -16.17 16.72
CA ILE A 113 -25.46 -16.66 16.36
C ILE A 113 -25.46 -18.17 16.13
N SER A 114 -24.38 -18.74 15.58
CA SER A 114 -24.27 -20.19 15.37
C SER A 114 -24.25 -21.00 16.66
N LYS A 115 -23.90 -20.39 17.81
CA LYS A 115 -23.98 -21.03 19.13
C LYS A 115 -25.41 -21.10 19.66
N ASP A 116 -26.21 -20.07 19.39
CA ASP A 116 -27.59 -19.96 19.87
C ASP A 116 -28.59 -20.65 18.93
N ILE A 117 -28.34 -20.60 17.63
CA ILE A 117 -29.19 -21.16 16.57
C ILE A 117 -28.41 -22.24 15.82
N GLY A 118 -28.78 -23.50 16.01
CA GLY A 118 -28.27 -24.61 15.21
C GLY A 118 -28.62 -24.41 13.72
N ASN A 119 -27.66 -24.66 12.82
CA ASN A 119 -27.79 -24.50 11.35
C ASN A 119 -27.90 -23.04 10.85
N PHE A 120 -27.35 -22.06 11.57
CA PHE A 120 -27.21 -20.70 11.05
C PHE A 120 -26.11 -20.60 9.97
N HIS A 121 -26.45 -20.00 8.82
CA HIS A 121 -25.50 -19.71 7.74
C HIS A 121 -25.57 -18.24 7.31
N LEU A 122 -24.47 -17.52 7.49
CA LEU A 122 -24.30 -16.17 6.98
C LEU A 122 -23.52 -16.20 5.66
N THR A 123 -24.16 -15.80 4.57
CA THR A 123 -23.50 -15.71 3.26
C THR A 123 -23.32 -14.24 2.89
N THR A 124 -22.06 -13.79 2.81
CA THR A 124 -21.73 -12.42 2.39
C THR A 124 -20.60 -12.40 1.37
N ARG A 125 -20.69 -11.47 0.42
CA ARG A 125 -19.59 -11.16 -0.51
C ARG A 125 -18.62 -10.13 0.07
N LEU A 126 -19.01 -9.41 1.13
CA LEU A 126 -18.20 -8.34 1.72
C LEU A 126 -16.87 -8.85 2.24
N LEU A 127 -16.85 -10.00 2.91
CA LEU A 127 -15.62 -10.53 3.49
C LEU A 127 -14.55 -10.75 2.41
N ARG A 128 -14.94 -11.32 1.27
CA ARG A 128 -14.07 -11.47 0.10
C ARG A 128 -13.61 -10.12 -0.47
N VAL A 129 -14.52 -9.15 -0.57
CA VAL A 129 -14.19 -7.81 -1.07
C VAL A 129 -13.20 -7.11 -0.14
N PHE A 130 -13.35 -7.24 1.18
CA PHE A 130 -12.42 -6.67 2.16
C PHE A 130 -11.04 -7.31 2.05
N THR A 131 -10.96 -8.65 1.97
CA THR A 131 -9.67 -9.34 1.78
C THR A 131 -9.01 -8.94 0.46
N GLU A 132 -9.76 -8.92 -0.65
CA GLU A 132 -9.21 -8.51 -1.95
C GLU A 132 -8.79 -7.02 -1.95
N TYR A 133 -9.51 -6.16 -1.24
CA TYR A 133 -9.17 -4.74 -1.10
C TYR A 133 -7.91 -4.54 -0.27
N ASP A 134 -7.79 -5.21 0.88
CA ASP A 134 -6.62 -5.13 1.77
C ASP A 134 -5.36 -5.65 1.08
N GLU A 135 -5.46 -6.77 0.35
CA GLU A 135 -4.34 -7.29 -0.45
C GLU A 135 -3.92 -6.26 -1.51
N ARG A 136 -4.86 -5.69 -2.26
CA ARG A 136 -4.56 -4.67 -3.29
C ARG A 136 -3.97 -3.41 -2.69
N LEU A 137 -4.49 -2.94 -1.55
CA LEU A 137 -3.97 -1.78 -0.83
C LEU A 137 -2.55 -2.04 -0.37
N PHE A 138 -2.26 -3.21 0.19
CA PHE A 138 -0.92 -3.57 0.62
C PHE A 138 0.07 -3.53 -0.55
N PHE A 139 -0.24 -4.20 -1.66
CA PHE A 139 0.62 -4.21 -2.84
C PHE A 139 0.82 -2.81 -3.47
N THR A 140 -0.16 -1.92 -3.32
CA THR A 140 -0.08 -0.55 -3.83
C THR A 140 0.70 0.38 -2.88
N ARG A 141 0.53 0.24 -1.56
CA ARG A 141 1.20 1.04 -0.53
C ARG A 141 2.68 0.67 -0.37
N ALA A 142 3.02 -0.61 -0.50
CA ALA A 142 4.37 -1.12 -0.33
C ALA A 142 5.43 -0.36 -1.18
N PRO A 143 5.24 -0.20 -2.51
CA PRO A 143 6.13 0.63 -3.32
C PRO A 143 6.19 2.10 -2.93
N MET A 144 5.05 2.70 -2.52
CA MET A 144 5.02 4.09 -2.08
C MET A 144 5.89 4.31 -0.85
N LEU A 145 5.91 3.33 0.07
CA LEU A 145 6.78 3.36 1.24
C LEU A 145 8.26 3.29 0.83
N VAL A 146 8.61 2.46 -0.15
CA VAL A 146 9.96 2.41 -0.71
C VAL A 146 10.37 3.77 -1.29
N PHE A 147 9.49 4.42 -2.05
CA PHE A 147 9.73 5.77 -2.56
C PHE A 147 9.90 6.80 -1.46
N LEU A 148 9.05 6.75 -0.43
CA LEU A 148 9.12 7.64 0.72
C LEU A 148 10.47 7.53 1.43
N ILE A 149 10.93 6.31 1.71
CA ILE A 149 12.24 6.06 2.33
C ILE A 149 13.35 6.61 1.44
N LEU A 150 13.28 6.35 0.12
CA LEU A 150 14.30 6.80 -0.82
C LEU A 150 14.40 8.33 -0.84
N ILE A 151 13.28 9.02 -1.00
CA ILE A 151 13.20 10.47 -0.95
C ILE A 151 13.76 10.99 0.37
N ALA A 152 13.34 10.41 1.49
CA ALA A 152 13.79 10.82 2.82
C ALA A 152 15.31 10.69 2.98
N VAL A 153 15.92 9.60 2.51
CA VAL A 153 17.38 9.40 2.54
C VAL A 153 18.10 10.49 1.74
N VAL A 154 17.63 10.80 0.52
CA VAL A 154 18.23 11.84 -0.33
C VAL A 154 18.12 13.22 0.33
N ILE A 155 16.95 13.55 0.89
CA ILE A 155 16.72 14.82 1.58
C ILE A 155 17.57 14.92 2.84
N LEU A 156 17.65 13.88 3.66
CA LEU A 156 18.49 13.88 4.87
C LEU A 156 19.97 14.04 4.50
N TYR A 157 20.42 13.35 3.45
CA TYR A 157 21.78 13.54 2.93
C TYR A 157 22.06 14.98 2.48
N TYR A 158 21.09 15.59 1.78
CA TYR A 158 21.16 17.00 1.41
C TYR A 158 21.26 17.92 2.63
N VAL A 159 20.40 17.73 3.62
CA VAL A 159 20.38 18.52 4.86
C VAL A 159 21.72 18.41 5.59
N VAL A 160 22.27 17.20 5.76
CA VAL A 160 23.60 17.00 6.36
C VAL A 160 24.69 17.72 5.57
N THR A 161 24.64 17.62 4.24
CA THR A 161 25.65 18.25 3.36
C THR A 161 25.59 19.77 3.46
N LEU A 162 24.39 20.35 3.35
CA LEU A 162 24.17 21.79 3.43
C LEU A 162 24.57 22.33 4.80
N ALA A 163 24.16 21.66 5.88
CA ALA A 163 24.55 22.02 7.24
C ALA A 163 26.06 21.94 7.42
N SER A 164 26.72 20.91 6.87
CA SER A 164 28.18 20.79 6.92
C SER A 164 28.88 21.96 6.21
N LEU A 165 28.35 22.43 5.07
CA LEU A 165 28.89 23.57 4.34
C LEU A 165 28.67 24.88 5.11
N LEU A 166 27.50 25.08 5.71
CA LEU A 166 27.19 26.25 6.54
C LEU A 166 28.11 26.31 7.77
N VAL A 167 28.26 25.19 8.49
CA VAL A 167 29.17 25.09 9.62
C VAL A 167 30.62 25.34 9.20
N GLU A 168 31.02 24.88 8.00
CA GLU A 168 32.35 25.12 7.43
C GLU A 168 32.61 26.60 7.13
N GLN A 169 31.60 27.34 6.65
CA GLN A 169 31.66 28.79 6.46
C GLN A 169 31.73 29.55 7.79
N GLN A 170 31.03 29.08 8.83
CA GLN A 170 31.00 29.68 10.16
C GLN A 170 32.21 29.30 11.04
N LYS A 171 33.15 28.47 10.55
CA LYS A 171 34.33 28.02 11.32
C LYS A 171 35.13 29.18 11.92
N GLY A 172 35.26 30.31 11.20
CA GLY A 172 35.97 31.49 11.68
C GLY A 172 35.32 32.13 12.92
N GLU A 173 33.99 32.22 12.92
CA GLU A 173 33.20 32.75 14.04
C GLU A 173 33.26 31.81 15.25
N ILE A 174 33.14 30.50 15.01
CA ILE A 174 33.28 29.47 16.04
C ILE A 174 34.66 29.57 16.72
N ALA A 175 35.73 29.76 15.93
CA ALA A 175 37.08 29.94 16.46
C ALA A 175 37.21 31.23 17.30
N LEU A 176 36.60 32.33 16.86
CA LEU A 176 36.56 33.58 17.62
C LEU A 176 35.83 33.40 18.97
N LEU A 177 34.66 32.77 18.97
CA LEU A 177 33.89 32.49 20.20
C LEU A 177 34.69 31.59 21.16
N ARG A 178 35.35 30.54 20.64
CA ARG A 178 36.25 29.69 21.43
C ARG A 178 37.42 30.48 22.02
N SER A 179 38.01 31.42 21.27
CA SER A 179 39.09 32.27 21.76
C SER A 179 38.65 33.24 22.87
N ARG A 180 37.36 33.60 22.88
CA ARG A 180 36.71 34.41 23.93
C ARG A 180 36.24 33.60 25.14
N GLY A 181 36.55 32.30 25.18
CA GLY A 181 36.25 31.42 26.32
C GLY A 181 34.95 30.62 26.20
N ALA A 182 34.25 30.63 25.06
CA ALA A 182 33.02 29.85 24.91
C ALA A 182 33.29 28.34 25.04
N SER A 183 32.43 27.66 25.79
CA SER A 183 32.50 26.20 25.94
C SER A 183 31.91 25.49 24.71
N PRO A 184 32.32 24.24 24.39
CA PRO A 184 31.71 23.45 23.33
C PRO A 184 30.19 23.29 23.47
N GLY A 185 29.70 23.18 24.72
CA GLY A 185 28.28 23.09 25.02
C GLY A 185 27.52 24.38 24.71
N GLN A 186 28.12 25.55 24.95
CA GLN A 186 27.51 26.83 24.59
C GLN A 186 27.38 26.99 23.07
N ILE A 187 28.40 26.57 22.31
CA ILE A 187 28.36 26.61 20.84
C ILE A 187 27.32 25.62 20.30
N LEU A 188 27.28 24.40 20.85
CA LEU A 188 26.28 23.41 20.48
C LEU A 188 24.85 23.90 20.80
N ALA A 189 24.65 24.59 21.93
CA ALA A 189 23.34 25.13 22.30
C ALA A 189 22.79 26.13 21.27
N VAL A 190 23.66 26.95 20.66
CA VAL A 190 23.26 27.85 19.57
C VAL A 190 22.74 27.06 18.37
N PHE A 191 23.48 26.05 17.92
CA PHE A 191 23.04 25.18 16.82
C PHE A 191 21.77 24.39 17.16
N VAL A 192 21.61 23.95 18.41
CA VAL A 192 20.39 23.27 18.86
C VAL A 192 19.20 24.21 18.78
N LEU A 193 19.32 25.46 19.22
CA LEU A 193 18.24 26.44 19.11
C LEU A 193 17.89 26.73 17.66
N GLU A 194 18.89 26.95 16.79
CA GLU A 194 18.69 27.16 15.36
C GLU A 194 18.01 25.95 14.71
N GLY A 195 18.55 24.75 14.91
CA GLY A 195 17.98 23.52 14.36
C GLY A 195 16.57 23.23 14.88
N ALA A 196 16.30 23.50 16.16
CA ALA A 196 14.99 23.29 16.76
C ALA A 196 13.96 24.26 16.19
N THR A 197 14.31 25.54 16.03
CA THR A 197 13.40 26.53 15.40
C THR A 197 13.05 26.15 13.97
N ILE A 198 14.03 25.72 13.17
CA ILE A 198 13.81 25.23 11.80
C ILE A 198 12.90 24.00 11.81
N SER A 199 13.17 23.03 12.69
CA SER A 199 12.42 21.76 12.77
C SER A 199 10.97 21.97 13.21
N VAL A 200 10.72 22.85 14.20
CA VAL A 200 9.36 23.17 14.67
C VAL A 200 8.57 23.88 13.58
N LEU A 201 9.16 24.85 12.90
CA LEU A 201 8.52 25.55 11.78
C LEU A 201 8.21 24.59 10.63
N ALA A 202 9.16 23.73 10.27
CA ALA A 202 8.96 22.72 9.24
C ALA A 202 7.84 21.74 9.61
N THR A 203 7.76 21.32 10.89
CA THR A 203 6.72 20.40 11.37
C THR A 203 5.33 21.02 11.29
N ALA A 204 5.21 22.31 11.63
CA ALA A 204 3.94 23.03 11.61
C ALA A 204 3.45 23.36 10.19
N VAL A 205 4.36 23.80 9.32
CA VAL A 205 4.04 24.27 7.97
C VAL A 205 4.02 23.13 6.94
N GLY A 206 4.75 22.04 7.20
CA GLY A 206 4.91 20.91 6.29
C GLY A 206 3.59 20.30 5.78
N PRO A 207 2.63 19.92 6.65
CA PRO A 207 1.36 19.35 6.21
C PRO A 207 0.53 20.30 5.36
N VAL A 208 0.58 21.60 5.65
CA VAL A 208 -0.15 22.63 4.89
C VAL A 208 0.44 22.77 3.49
N LEU A 209 1.77 22.83 3.37
CA LEU A 209 2.45 22.87 2.07
C LEU A 209 2.20 21.59 1.27
N ALA A 210 2.21 20.43 1.94
CA ALA A 210 1.88 19.16 1.31
C ALA A 210 0.44 19.15 0.79
N ALA A 211 -0.53 19.63 1.57
CA ALA A 211 -1.93 19.71 1.17
C ALA A 211 -2.13 20.62 -0.06
N ILE A 212 -1.47 21.78 -0.10
CA ILE A 212 -1.49 22.68 -1.26
C ILE A 212 -0.91 21.98 -2.50
N GLY A 213 0.23 21.30 -2.34
CA GLY A 213 0.89 20.57 -3.43
C GLY A 213 0.00 19.44 -3.98
N ILE A 214 -0.60 18.64 -3.11
CA ILE A 214 -1.49 17.53 -3.48
C ILE A 214 -2.76 18.08 -4.13
N SER A 215 -3.36 19.14 -3.57
CA SER A 215 -4.57 19.74 -4.13
C SER A 215 -4.33 20.26 -5.56
N ALA A 216 -3.15 20.85 -5.82
CA ALA A 216 -2.74 21.31 -7.14
C ALA A 216 -2.51 20.17 -8.16
N LEU A 217 -2.22 18.94 -7.71
CA LEU A 217 -2.12 17.78 -8.61
C LEU A 217 -3.46 17.44 -9.27
N GLY A 218 -4.59 17.95 -8.75
CA GLY A 218 -5.89 17.80 -9.41
C GLY A 218 -5.95 18.36 -10.84
N PHE A 219 -5.03 19.26 -11.21
CA PHE A 219 -4.89 19.75 -12.60
C PHE A 219 -3.98 18.88 -13.48
N ALA A 220 -3.29 17.89 -12.93
CA ALA A 220 -2.38 17.07 -13.72
C ALA A 220 -3.16 16.14 -14.67
N PRO A 221 -2.69 15.93 -15.92
CA PRO A 221 -3.38 15.09 -16.90
C PRO A 221 -3.66 13.66 -16.43
N MET A 222 -2.82 13.14 -15.53
CA MET A 222 -3.00 11.79 -14.95
C MET A 222 -4.19 11.69 -13.98
N PHE A 223 -4.68 12.83 -13.45
CA PHE A 223 -5.79 12.88 -12.48
C PHE A 223 -7.04 13.55 -13.05
N SER A 224 -6.99 14.10 -14.27
CA SER A 224 -8.10 14.85 -14.87
C SER A 224 -9.38 14.01 -15.03
N GLY A 225 -9.25 12.70 -15.24
CA GLY A 225 -10.39 11.78 -15.32
C GLY A 225 -11.11 11.55 -13.98
N LEU A 226 -10.44 11.83 -12.85
CA LEU A 226 -10.99 11.68 -11.50
C LEU A 226 -11.49 13.01 -10.93
N THR A 227 -10.75 14.09 -11.17
CA THR A 227 -11.03 15.41 -10.56
C THR A 227 -11.86 16.34 -11.43
N GLY A 228 -12.06 15.99 -12.71
CA GLY A 228 -12.69 16.91 -13.67
C GLY A 228 -11.90 18.21 -13.84
N ASN A 229 -10.57 18.17 -13.71
CA ASN A 229 -9.69 19.35 -13.79
C ASN A 229 -9.91 20.39 -12.66
N SER A 230 -10.37 19.95 -11.49
CA SER A 230 -10.54 20.79 -10.30
C SER A 230 -9.51 20.46 -9.21
N PHE A 231 -9.44 21.31 -8.17
CA PHE A 231 -8.60 21.04 -7.00
C PHE A 231 -9.05 19.76 -6.31
N MET A 232 -8.08 18.89 -5.98
CA MET A 232 -8.37 17.70 -5.19
C MET A 232 -8.69 18.10 -3.75
N GLU A 233 -9.73 17.50 -3.18
CA GLU A 233 -10.06 17.66 -1.76
C GLU A 233 -9.01 16.92 -0.92
N VAL A 234 -8.36 17.64 -0.01
CA VAL A 234 -7.29 17.09 0.83
C VAL A 234 -7.61 17.36 2.28
N GLU A 235 -7.82 16.29 3.04
CA GLU A 235 -8.02 16.37 4.48
C GLU A 235 -6.69 16.21 5.22
N ILE A 236 -6.37 17.19 6.09
CA ILE A 236 -5.18 17.12 6.94
C ILE A 236 -5.52 16.30 8.18
N SER A 237 -5.15 15.02 8.14
CA SER A 237 -5.37 14.10 9.27
C SER A 237 -4.35 14.31 10.41
N ARG A 238 -4.67 13.78 11.59
CA ARG A 238 -3.72 13.74 12.72
C ARG A 238 -2.44 12.97 12.37
N ASN A 239 -2.57 11.90 11.58
CA ASN A 239 -1.43 11.09 11.14
C ASN A 239 -0.47 11.89 10.25
N ALA A 240 -0.97 12.85 9.46
CA ALA A 240 -0.11 13.74 8.67
C ALA A 240 0.80 14.60 9.57
N TYR A 241 0.28 15.13 10.67
CA TYR A 241 1.09 15.86 11.65
C TYR A 241 2.08 14.98 12.40
N LEU A 242 1.71 13.72 12.72
CA LEU A 242 2.64 12.76 13.32
C LEU A 242 3.82 12.43 12.38
N MET A 243 3.54 12.21 11.09
CA MET A 243 4.58 11.98 10.08
C MET A 243 5.45 13.23 9.86
N SER A 244 4.84 14.41 9.86
CA SER A 244 5.57 15.68 9.81
C SER A 244 6.52 15.84 11.02
N ALA A 245 6.06 15.50 12.23
CA ALA A 245 6.88 15.55 13.43
C ALA A 245 8.05 14.55 13.36
N ALA A 246 7.82 13.34 12.83
CA ALA A 246 8.89 12.37 12.59
C ALA A 246 9.92 12.90 11.59
N GLY A 247 9.48 13.50 10.48
CA GLY A 247 10.37 14.14 9.50
C GLY A 247 11.15 15.33 10.07
N GLY A 248 10.49 16.17 10.89
CA GLY A 248 11.10 17.26 11.63
C GLY A 248 12.17 16.79 12.61
N ALA A 249 11.91 15.71 13.36
CA ALA A 249 12.86 15.11 14.28
C ALA A 249 14.08 14.52 13.54
N LEU A 250 13.86 13.79 12.44
CA LEU A 250 14.95 13.26 11.61
C LEU A 250 15.82 14.39 11.02
N SER A 251 15.18 15.46 10.55
CA SER A 251 15.89 16.63 10.02
C SER A 251 16.69 17.35 11.10
N PHE A 252 16.14 17.48 12.31
CA PHE A 252 16.86 18.03 13.46
C PHE A 252 18.11 17.19 13.79
N VAL A 253 17.96 15.86 13.87
CA VAL A 253 19.10 14.95 14.07
C VAL A 253 20.14 15.13 12.97
N ALA A 254 19.73 15.21 11.70
CA ALA A 254 20.61 15.44 10.57
C ALA A 254 21.41 16.75 10.68
N LEU A 255 20.76 17.86 11.09
CA LEU A 255 21.42 19.15 11.33
C LEU A 255 22.43 19.07 12.48
N MET A 256 22.18 18.24 13.49
CA MET A 256 23.05 18.11 14.66
C MET A 256 24.36 17.36 14.35
N ILE A 257 24.39 16.48 13.35
CA ILE A 257 25.59 15.70 13.00
C ILE A 257 26.83 16.60 12.77
N PRO A 258 26.81 17.58 11.83
CA PRO A 258 27.95 18.47 11.63
C PRO A 258 28.16 19.43 12.81
N ALA A 259 27.10 19.88 13.50
CA ALA A 259 27.21 20.79 14.64
C ALA A 259 27.96 20.15 15.83
N ILE A 260 27.69 18.88 16.14
CA ILE A 260 28.39 18.14 17.19
C ILE A 260 29.87 17.93 16.80
N GLN A 261 30.14 17.62 15.53
CA GLN A 261 31.51 17.45 15.04
C GLN A 261 32.30 18.76 15.14
N ALA A 262 31.68 19.90 14.78
CA ALA A 262 32.32 21.20 14.85
C ALA A 262 32.53 21.70 16.29
N SER A 263 31.54 21.53 17.18
CA SER A 263 31.67 21.95 18.59
C SER A 263 32.80 21.22 19.32
N ARG A 264 33.07 19.96 18.95
CA ARG A 264 34.16 19.14 19.51
C ARG A 264 35.53 19.42 18.89
N SER A 265 35.61 20.18 17.80
CA SER A 265 36.89 20.51 17.19
C SER A 265 37.68 21.49 18.07
N SER A 266 38.82 21.07 18.59
CA SER A 266 39.71 21.94 19.37
C SER A 266 40.56 22.81 18.44
N VAL A 267 40.87 24.03 18.87
CA VAL A 267 41.76 24.98 18.14
C VAL A 267 43.11 24.32 17.79
N THR A 268 43.59 23.40 18.63
CA THR A 268 44.81 22.62 18.42
C THR A 268 44.68 21.58 17.30
N ARG A 269 43.53 20.91 17.18
CA ARG A 269 43.26 19.93 16.12
C ARG A 269 43.13 20.61 14.76
N HIS A 270 42.58 21.81 14.70
CA HIS A 270 42.51 22.61 13.48
C HIS A 270 43.88 23.02 12.94
N ARG A 271 44.82 23.45 13.81
CA ARG A 271 46.21 23.77 13.42
C ARG A 271 47.00 22.54 12.95
N VAL A 272 46.67 21.35 13.43
CA VAL A 272 47.31 20.10 13.00
C VAL A 272 46.70 19.57 11.70
N GLU A 273 45.37 19.72 11.50
CA GLU A 273 44.67 19.33 10.27
C GLU A 273 45.02 20.23 9.08
N SER A 274 45.32 21.52 9.29
CA SER A 274 45.85 22.40 8.25
C SER A 274 47.31 22.08 7.87
N ALA A 275 48.06 21.41 8.74
CA ALA A 275 49.42 20.95 8.47
C ALA A 275 49.49 19.50 7.95
N ARG A 276 48.45 18.68 8.16
CA ARG A 276 48.34 17.29 7.69
C ARG A 276 46.87 17.00 7.32
N PRO A 277 46.52 16.86 6.02
CA PRO A 277 45.16 16.59 5.61
C PRO A 277 44.63 15.26 6.18
N SER A 278 43.32 15.24 6.42
CA SER A 278 42.61 14.34 7.32
C SER A 278 42.69 12.85 6.99
N GLN A 279 42.61 12.03 8.05
CA GLN A 279 42.51 10.58 8.00
C GLN A 279 41.19 10.14 7.34
N ARG A 280 41.23 8.99 6.67
CA ARG A 280 40.10 8.38 5.93
C ARG A 280 38.80 8.41 6.77
N PRO A 281 37.62 8.63 6.14
CA PRO A 281 36.33 8.63 6.82
C PRO A 281 36.11 7.39 7.70
N PHE A 282 35.46 7.56 8.86
CA PHE A 282 35.18 6.49 9.83
C PHE A 282 34.57 5.24 9.17
N PHE A 283 33.62 5.43 8.26
CA PHE A 283 32.94 4.34 7.55
C PHE A 283 33.87 3.49 6.67
N HIS A 284 34.87 4.11 6.04
CA HIS A 284 35.88 3.40 5.25
C HIS A 284 36.90 2.65 6.11
N ARG A 285 37.02 3.00 7.40
CA ARG A 285 37.95 2.31 8.31
C ARG A 285 37.42 0.95 8.74
N TYR A 286 36.11 0.82 8.91
CA TYR A 286 35.44 -0.39 9.40
C TYR A 286 34.77 -1.22 8.31
N TYR A 287 34.93 -0.86 7.03
CA TYR A 287 34.32 -1.55 5.88
C TYR A 287 32.80 -1.73 6.00
N LEU A 288 32.12 -0.78 6.65
CA LEU A 288 30.68 -0.80 6.84
C LEU A 288 29.94 -0.68 5.49
N ASP A 289 30.56 -0.05 4.50
CA ASP A 289 30.11 0.02 3.12
C ASP A 289 30.03 -1.37 2.47
N LEU A 290 31.08 -2.20 2.64
CA LEU A 290 31.10 -3.56 2.10
C LEU A 290 30.15 -4.50 2.84
N LEU A 291 30.04 -4.36 4.17
CA LEU A 291 29.11 -5.16 4.95
C LEU A 291 27.68 -4.88 4.51
N LEU A 292 27.29 -3.60 4.38
CA LEU A 292 25.95 -3.24 3.95
C LEU A 292 25.65 -3.70 2.52
N LEU A 293 26.64 -3.62 1.62
CA LEU A 293 26.52 -4.19 0.27
C LEU A 293 26.33 -5.71 0.31
N ALA A 294 27.11 -6.43 1.12
CA ALA A 294 26.99 -7.88 1.26
C ALA A 294 25.60 -8.27 1.79
N VAL A 295 25.09 -7.56 2.79
CA VAL A 295 23.71 -7.74 3.29
C VAL A 295 22.70 -7.48 2.18
N GLY A 296 22.84 -6.40 1.42
CA GLY A 296 21.93 -6.10 0.30
C GLY A 296 21.92 -7.19 -0.78
N VAL A 297 23.10 -7.71 -1.14
CA VAL A 297 23.23 -8.82 -2.10
C VAL A 297 22.61 -10.11 -1.55
N LEU A 298 22.78 -10.40 -0.26
CA LEU A 298 22.13 -11.55 0.38
C LEU A 298 20.60 -11.41 0.37
N LEU A 299 20.07 -10.23 0.65
CA LEU A 299 18.62 -10.01 0.58
C LEU A 299 18.09 -10.15 -0.85
N LEU A 300 18.83 -9.69 -1.87
CA LEU A 300 18.46 -9.91 -3.28
C LEU A 300 18.46 -11.39 -3.65
N ARG A 301 19.48 -12.14 -3.20
CA ARG A 301 19.53 -13.60 -3.38
C ARG A 301 18.34 -14.28 -2.72
N GLN A 302 18.00 -13.88 -1.50
CA GLN A 302 16.85 -14.42 -0.79
C GLN A 302 15.54 -14.13 -1.53
N LEU A 303 15.39 -12.94 -2.12
CA LEU A 303 14.22 -12.60 -2.93
C LEU A 303 14.13 -13.47 -4.20
N ASP A 304 15.25 -13.71 -4.87
CA ASP A 304 15.33 -14.54 -6.08
C ASP A 304 15.01 -16.02 -5.78
N GLU A 305 15.53 -16.54 -4.67
CA GLU A 305 15.27 -17.92 -4.22
C GLU A 305 13.84 -18.12 -3.71
N GLN A 306 13.24 -17.12 -3.06
CA GLN A 306 11.87 -17.20 -2.55
C GLN A 306 10.82 -16.91 -3.63
N GLY A 307 11.18 -16.23 -4.72
CA GLY A 307 10.30 -15.93 -5.85
C GLY A 307 9.09 -15.03 -5.53
N SER A 308 8.90 -14.66 -4.26
CA SER A 308 7.81 -13.85 -3.75
C SER A 308 8.20 -13.19 -2.43
N VAL A 309 7.65 -12.00 -2.18
CA VAL A 309 7.76 -11.27 -0.90
C VAL A 309 6.87 -11.90 0.18
N LEU A 310 5.97 -12.81 -0.22
CA LEU A 310 5.10 -13.57 0.67
C LEU A 310 5.81 -14.87 1.09
N GLY A 311 6.29 -14.90 2.33
CA GLY A 311 6.78 -16.13 2.95
C GLY A 311 5.63 -16.94 3.56
N ARG A 312 5.83 -18.25 3.74
CA ARG A 312 4.99 -19.05 4.64
C ARG A 312 5.72 -19.19 5.97
N ASP A 313 5.06 -18.84 7.07
CA ASP A 313 5.58 -19.10 8.41
C ASP A 313 5.63 -20.62 8.69
N LEU A 314 6.34 -21.03 9.74
CA LEU A 314 6.47 -22.44 10.15
C LEU A 314 5.12 -23.12 10.45
N LEU A 315 4.07 -22.33 10.65
CA LEU A 315 2.68 -22.76 10.89
C LEU A 315 1.79 -22.70 9.64
N GLY A 316 2.33 -22.30 8.48
CA GLY A 316 1.61 -22.29 7.20
C GLY A 316 0.87 -20.98 6.87
N ASP A 317 0.93 -19.97 7.73
CA ASP A 317 0.35 -18.65 7.47
C ASP A 317 1.21 -17.86 6.46
N VAL A 318 0.53 -17.17 5.55
CA VAL A 318 1.16 -16.28 4.58
C VAL A 318 1.54 -14.99 5.30
N VAL A 319 2.78 -14.93 5.80
CA VAL A 319 3.32 -13.76 6.48
C VAL A 319 4.25 -13.03 5.52
N VAL A 320 3.99 -11.73 5.35
CA VAL A 320 4.81 -10.85 4.54
C VAL A 320 6.18 -10.71 5.18
N ASN A 321 7.24 -10.95 4.40
CA ASN A 321 8.59 -10.65 4.88
C ASN A 321 8.89 -9.16 4.70
N GLU A 322 8.55 -8.36 5.72
CA GLU A 322 8.76 -6.89 5.74
C GLU A 322 10.22 -6.50 5.41
N LEU A 323 11.18 -7.36 5.74
CA LEU A 323 12.59 -7.15 5.43
C LEU A 323 12.88 -7.17 3.92
N LEU A 324 12.17 -8.01 3.16
CA LEU A 324 12.30 -8.06 1.70
C LEU A 324 11.73 -6.80 1.03
N LEU A 325 10.73 -6.18 1.64
CA LEU A 325 10.16 -4.92 1.15
C LEU A 325 11.17 -3.76 1.24
N ALA A 326 12.07 -3.81 2.21
CA ALA A 326 13.10 -2.80 2.41
C ALA A 326 14.30 -2.93 1.45
N ILE A 327 14.38 -3.98 0.62
CA ILE A 327 15.55 -4.28 -0.23
C ILE A 327 15.96 -3.10 -1.11
N PRO A 328 15.07 -2.45 -1.88
CA PRO A 328 15.49 -1.38 -2.78
C PRO A 328 16.10 -0.20 -2.01
N GLY A 329 15.55 0.12 -0.83
CA GLY A 329 16.08 1.16 0.06
C GLY A 329 17.47 0.80 0.60
N VAL A 330 17.63 -0.42 1.13
CA VAL A 330 18.92 -0.91 1.65
C VAL A 330 19.98 -0.94 0.56
N MET A 331 19.65 -1.46 -0.62
CA MET A 331 20.54 -1.51 -1.78
C MET A 331 20.98 -0.12 -2.23
N LEU A 332 20.10 0.88 -2.16
CA LEU A 332 20.45 2.23 -2.55
C LEU A 332 21.35 2.92 -1.52
N ILE A 333 21.10 2.73 -0.23
CA ILE A 333 22.02 3.20 0.83
C ILE A 333 23.39 2.52 0.66
N ALA A 334 23.41 1.21 0.42
CA ALA A 334 24.64 0.47 0.15
C ALA A 334 25.38 1.02 -1.08
N ALA A 335 24.65 1.25 -2.18
CA ALA A 335 25.20 1.82 -3.41
C ALA A 335 25.78 3.22 -3.16
N ALA A 336 25.07 4.09 -2.43
CA ALA A 336 25.52 5.44 -2.08
C ALA A 336 26.84 5.42 -1.28
N MET A 337 26.92 4.54 -0.28
CA MET A 337 28.10 4.35 0.57
C MET A 337 29.30 3.84 -0.24
N VAL A 338 29.07 2.87 -1.13
CA VAL A 338 30.11 2.37 -2.04
C VAL A 338 30.53 3.44 -3.05
N LEU A 339 29.61 4.28 -3.52
CA LEU A 339 29.90 5.39 -4.44
C LEU A 339 30.85 6.41 -3.79
N LEU A 340 30.68 6.70 -2.49
CA LEU A 340 31.62 7.55 -1.74
C LEU A 340 33.05 7.00 -1.74
N ARG A 341 33.22 5.68 -1.78
CA ARG A 341 34.52 5.02 -1.87
C ARG A 341 35.08 4.99 -3.29
N LEU A 342 34.22 4.78 -4.28
CA LEU A 342 34.61 4.71 -5.69
C LEU A 342 34.86 6.10 -6.29
N PHE A 343 34.28 7.16 -5.74
CA PHE A 343 34.37 8.50 -6.31
C PHE A 343 35.81 9.06 -6.38
N PRO A 344 36.64 9.01 -5.32
CA PRO A 344 38.05 9.41 -5.42
C PRO A 344 38.84 8.59 -6.43
N LEU A 345 38.54 7.28 -6.52
CA LEU A 345 39.15 6.38 -7.51
C LEU A 345 38.77 6.80 -8.93
N ALA A 346 37.49 7.06 -9.18
CA ALA A 346 36.98 7.53 -10.46
C ALA A 346 37.66 8.84 -10.87
N LEU A 347 37.71 9.85 -10.00
CA LEU A 347 38.43 11.10 -10.27
C LEU A 347 39.92 10.89 -10.58
N SER A 348 40.60 10.00 -9.83
CA SER A 348 42.00 9.69 -10.07
C SER A 348 42.23 8.99 -11.42
N LEU A 349 41.30 8.14 -11.85
CA LEU A 349 41.35 7.46 -13.15
C LEU A 349 41.05 8.44 -14.28
N THR A 350 39.97 9.21 -14.16
CA THR A 350 39.58 10.25 -15.12
C THR A 350 40.70 11.26 -15.30
N SER A 351 41.36 11.71 -14.22
CA SER A 351 42.50 12.63 -14.31
C SER A 351 43.72 12.03 -15.00
N ARG A 352 43.98 10.72 -14.85
CA ARG A 352 45.08 10.03 -15.54
C ARG A 352 44.78 9.80 -17.02
N ILE A 353 43.54 9.48 -17.36
CA ILE A 353 43.13 9.13 -18.74
C ILE A 353 42.91 10.40 -19.57
N LEU A 354 42.11 11.34 -19.08
CA LEU A 354 41.76 12.57 -19.81
C LEU A 354 42.76 13.70 -19.60
N GLY A 355 43.59 13.65 -18.53
CA GLY A 355 44.57 14.70 -18.22
C GLY A 355 45.47 15.10 -19.40
N PRO A 356 46.02 14.15 -20.19
CA PRO A 356 46.85 14.48 -21.35
C PRO A 356 46.08 15.09 -22.54
N TRP A 357 44.75 14.95 -22.58
CA TRP A 357 43.90 15.32 -23.72
C TRP A 357 43.12 16.62 -23.46
N LEU A 358 43.15 17.15 -22.23
CA LEU A 358 42.38 18.32 -21.82
C LEU A 358 43.19 19.62 -21.97
N PRO A 359 42.53 20.74 -22.34
CA PRO A 359 43.12 22.07 -22.25
C PRO A 359 43.60 22.37 -20.83
N ALA A 360 44.66 23.18 -20.70
CA ALA A 360 45.33 23.45 -19.42
C ALA A 360 44.38 23.88 -18.29
N GLY A 361 43.36 24.69 -18.59
CA GLY A 361 42.36 25.13 -17.60
C GLY A 361 41.52 23.97 -17.03
N LEU A 362 41.02 23.08 -17.89
CA LEU A 362 40.22 21.92 -17.46
C LEU A 362 41.09 20.86 -16.77
N ALA A 363 42.32 20.65 -17.25
CA ALA A 363 43.27 19.74 -16.63
C ALA A 363 43.63 20.18 -15.20
N MET A 364 43.88 21.47 -14.98
CA MET A 364 44.14 22.04 -13.65
C MET A 364 42.96 21.85 -12.70
N GLY A 365 41.73 22.09 -13.17
CA GLY A 365 40.51 21.84 -12.39
C GLY A 365 40.37 20.37 -12.01
N LEU A 366 40.58 19.46 -12.96
CA LEU A 366 40.50 18.01 -12.74
C LEU A 366 41.57 17.51 -11.76
N TRP A 367 42.79 18.04 -11.84
CA TRP A 367 43.87 17.74 -10.88
C TRP A 367 43.57 18.27 -9.49
N GLN A 368 42.97 19.46 -9.37
CA GLN A 368 42.55 19.99 -8.07
C GLN A 368 41.44 19.13 -7.45
N MET A 369 40.45 18.72 -8.24
CA MET A 369 39.39 17.81 -7.79
C MET A 369 39.92 16.44 -7.38
N ALA A 370 40.90 15.89 -8.11
CA ALA A 370 41.52 14.61 -7.77
C ALA A 370 42.38 14.68 -6.48
N ARG A 371 42.92 15.86 -6.14
CA ARG A 371 43.70 16.08 -4.91
C ARG A 371 42.84 16.35 -3.68
N GLU A 372 41.70 17.02 -3.82
CA GLU A 372 40.72 17.27 -2.75
C GLU A 372 39.34 16.68 -3.06
N PRO A 373 39.22 15.34 -3.18
CA PRO A 373 37.98 14.72 -3.64
C PRO A 373 36.82 14.84 -2.64
N THR A 374 37.09 15.04 -1.35
CA THR A 374 36.08 15.00 -0.28
C THR A 374 35.05 16.14 -0.36
N HIS A 375 35.47 17.34 -0.77
CA HIS A 375 34.56 18.49 -0.87
C HIS A 375 33.57 18.31 -2.04
N TYR A 376 34.09 17.91 -3.21
CA TYR A 376 33.31 17.69 -4.43
C TYR A 376 32.48 16.40 -4.42
N ALA A 377 32.91 15.39 -3.65
CA ALA A 377 32.19 14.13 -3.50
C ALA A 377 30.78 14.33 -2.95
N ARG A 378 30.58 15.27 -2.01
CA ARG A 378 29.28 15.47 -1.35
C ARG A 378 28.20 15.96 -2.33
N LEU A 379 28.52 17.00 -3.10
CA LEU A 379 27.60 17.57 -4.08
C LEU A 379 27.34 16.61 -5.25
N THR A 380 28.40 15.91 -5.71
CA THR A 380 28.25 14.94 -6.79
C THR A 380 27.43 13.73 -6.36
N LEU A 381 27.60 13.25 -5.12
CA LEU A 381 26.79 12.15 -4.59
C LEU A 381 25.31 12.54 -4.53
N LEU A 382 24.99 13.76 -4.12
CA LEU A 382 23.62 14.25 -4.12
C LEU A 382 23.03 14.21 -5.53
N LEU A 383 23.76 14.72 -6.53
CA LEU A 383 23.31 14.70 -7.91
C LEU A 383 23.08 13.27 -8.40
N VAL A 384 24.02 12.35 -8.12
CA VAL A 384 23.90 10.93 -8.48
C VAL A 384 22.71 10.29 -7.78
N LEU A 385 22.49 10.55 -6.49
CA LEU A 385 21.36 10.03 -5.73
C LEU A 385 20.02 10.53 -6.28
N THR A 386 19.91 11.82 -6.57
CA THR A 386 18.70 12.41 -7.15
C THR A 386 18.44 11.87 -8.56
N ALA A 387 19.47 11.77 -9.40
CA ALA A 387 19.33 11.17 -10.73
C ALA A 387 18.93 9.69 -10.65
N SER A 388 19.53 8.94 -9.72
CA SER A 388 19.24 7.52 -9.51
C SER A 388 17.81 7.30 -9.02
N MET A 389 17.34 8.17 -8.12
CA MET A 389 15.94 8.17 -7.69
C MET A 389 15.00 8.46 -8.86
N GLY A 390 15.33 9.40 -9.75
CA GLY A 390 14.53 9.68 -10.95
C GLY A 390 14.47 8.48 -11.91
N VAL A 391 15.61 7.83 -12.16
CA VAL A 391 15.67 6.61 -13.00
C VAL A 391 14.88 5.45 -12.35
N PHE A 392 14.99 5.29 -11.03
CA PHE A 392 14.23 4.30 -10.29
C PHE A 392 12.72 4.57 -10.39
N ALA A 393 12.28 5.81 -10.20
CA ALA A 393 10.87 6.19 -10.32
C ALA A 393 10.31 5.91 -11.71
N ALA A 394 11.02 6.33 -12.76
CA ALA A 394 10.61 6.09 -14.13
C ALA A 394 10.54 4.59 -14.47
N SER A 395 11.56 3.82 -14.07
CA SER A 395 11.62 2.37 -14.34
C SER A 395 10.58 1.60 -13.55
N PHE A 396 10.36 1.96 -12.29
CA PHE A 396 9.42 1.28 -11.41
C PHE A 396 7.97 1.47 -11.89
N VAL A 397 7.56 2.71 -12.18
CA VAL A 397 6.19 2.99 -12.67
C VAL A 397 5.95 2.26 -14.00
N ALA A 398 6.90 2.31 -14.93
CA ALA A 398 6.77 1.60 -16.21
C ALA A 398 6.68 0.07 -16.03
N THR A 399 7.44 -0.50 -15.09
CA THR A 399 7.39 -1.93 -14.79
C THR A 399 6.09 -2.32 -14.08
N LEU A 400 5.59 -1.47 -13.19
CA LEU A 400 4.34 -1.70 -12.47
C LEU A 400 3.15 -1.73 -13.44
N GLU A 401 3.05 -0.74 -14.34
CA GLU A 401 2.03 -0.68 -15.38
C GLU A 401 2.06 -1.93 -16.27
N ARG A 402 3.26 -2.30 -16.73
CA ARG A 402 3.47 -3.51 -17.53
C ARG A 402 3.04 -4.77 -16.77
N SER A 403 3.39 -4.88 -15.49
CA SER A 403 3.01 -6.02 -14.63
C SER A 403 1.49 -6.12 -14.45
N TYR A 404 0.79 -4.99 -14.26
CA TYR A 404 -0.67 -4.99 -14.20
C TYR A 404 -1.28 -5.46 -15.52
N GLN A 405 -0.83 -4.93 -16.66
CA GLN A 405 -1.30 -5.36 -17.98
C GLN A 405 -1.07 -6.86 -18.20
N GLU A 406 0.13 -7.37 -17.91
CA GLU A 406 0.47 -8.79 -18.02
C GLU A 406 -0.39 -9.67 -17.11
N ARG A 407 -0.71 -9.23 -15.88
CA ARG A 407 -1.63 -9.95 -14.98
C ARG A 407 -3.07 -10.00 -15.50
N VAL A 408 -3.55 -8.91 -16.10
CA VAL A 408 -4.87 -8.89 -16.74
C VAL A 408 -4.90 -9.84 -17.93
N PHE A 409 -3.89 -9.80 -18.80
CA PHE A 409 -3.79 -10.73 -19.93
C PHE A 409 -3.70 -12.18 -19.48
N TYR A 410 -2.92 -12.46 -18.44
CA TYR A 410 -2.79 -13.82 -17.90
C TYR A 410 -4.09 -14.35 -17.28
N SER A 411 -4.82 -13.52 -16.53
CA SER A 411 -6.07 -13.93 -15.86
C SER A 411 -7.28 -14.05 -16.82
N THR A 412 -7.30 -13.24 -17.87
CA THR A 412 -8.41 -13.24 -18.84
C THR A 412 -8.16 -14.24 -19.97
N GLY A 413 -6.89 -14.44 -20.38
CA GLY A 413 -6.45 -15.40 -21.39
C GLY A 413 -7.03 -15.21 -22.79
N SER A 414 -7.86 -14.18 -23.00
CA SER A 414 -8.63 -13.89 -24.21
C SER A 414 -9.02 -12.41 -24.22
N ASP A 415 -9.25 -11.85 -25.42
CA ASP A 415 -9.71 -10.46 -25.56
C ASP A 415 -11.14 -10.26 -25.01
N VAL A 416 -11.94 -11.33 -24.95
CA VAL A 416 -13.32 -11.32 -24.46
C VAL A 416 -13.61 -12.57 -23.65
N ARG A 417 -13.97 -12.39 -22.37
CA ARG A 417 -14.46 -13.45 -21.48
C ARG A 417 -15.94 -13.26 -21.19
N VAL A 418 -16.78 -14.20 -21.63
CA VAL A 418 -18.22 -14.19 -21.38
C VAL A 418 -18.52 -15.02 -20.13
N GLU A 419 -18.96 -14.37 -19.06
CA GLU A 419 -19.42 -15.04 -17.83
C GLU A 419 -20.95 -15.08 -17.75
N GLY A 420 -21.51 -16.13 -17.15
CA GLY A 420 -22.95 -16.20 -16.88
C GLY A 420 -23.83 -16.58 -18.07
N VAL A 421 -23.31 -17.31 -19.07
CA VAL A 421 -24.16 -17.88 -20.13
C VAL A 421 -25.10 -18.92 -19.52
N ARG A 422 -26.33 -18.51 -19.20
CA ARG A 422 -27.43 -19.41 -18.91
C ARG A 422 -27.84 -20.08 -20.23
N LEU A 423 -27.24 -21.24 -20.50
CA LEU A 423 -27.68 -22.11 -21.58
C LEU A 423 -29.05 -22.65 -21.22
N ASP A 424 -30.10 -21.99 -21.71
CA ASP A 424 -31.46 -22.53 -21.62
C ASP A 424 -31.46 -23.91 -22.27
N ASN A 425 -31.77 -24.93 -21.47
CA ASN A 425 -31.50 -26.33 -21.80
C ASN A 425 -32.53 -26.90 -22.82
N SER A 426 -33.23 -26.02 -23.53
CA SER A 426 -34.14 -26.37 -24.61
C SER A 426 -33.58 -25.89 -25.96
N ARG A 427 -33.07 -26.86 -26.73
CA ARG A 427 -32.76 -26.79 -28.19
C ARG A 427 -31.49 -26.07 -28.67
N PHE A 428 -30.73 -25.32 -27.88
CA PHE A 428 -29.63 -24.49 -28.42
C PHE A 428 -28.18 -24.97 -28.23
N ARG A 429 -27.92 -26.13 -27.59
CA ARG A 429 -26.55 -26.63 -27.33
C ARG A 429 -25.65 -26.76 -28.56
N ALA A 430 -26.19 -27.03 -29.75
CA ALA A 430 -25.39 -27.18 -30.97
C ALA A 430 -25.00 -25.84 -31.63
N THR A 431 -25.72 -24.75 -31.36
CA THR A 431 -25.61 -23.52 -32.18
C THR A 431 -24.61 -22.50 -31.64
N PHE A 432 -24.20 -22.60 -30.37
CA PHE A 432 -23.32 -21.61 -29.74
C PHE A 432 -21.84 -21.92 -29.96
N VAL A 433 -21.46 -23.21 -29.91
CA VAL A 433 -20.07 -23.65 -30.17
C VAL A 433 -19.71 -23.46 -31.66
N ASP A 434 -20.63 -23.81 -32.57
CA ASP A 434 -20.37 -23.82 -34.02
C ASP A 434 -20.29 -22.41 -34.65
N ARG A 435 -20.74 -21.35 -33.94
CA ARG A 435 -20.64 -19.95 -34.42
C ARG A 435 -19.38 -19.22 -34.03
N TYR A 436 -18.71 -19.61 -32.95
CA TYR A 436 -17.51 -18.94 -32.46
C TYR A 436 -16.21 -19.64 -32.86
N GLU A 437 -16.26 -20.91 -33.24
CA GLU A 437 -15.10 -21.65 -33.77
C GLU A 437 -14.73 -21.30 -35.23
N ARG A 438 -15.51 -20.42 -35.87
CA ARG A 438 -15.21 -19.87 -37.20
C ARG A 438 -14.97 -18.37 -37.17
N VAL A 439 -13.80 -17.95 -36.66
CA VAL A 439 -13.08 -16.75 -37.13
C VAL A 439 -11.60 -17.08 -37.17
#